data_AF-A0A837ZMV2-F1
#
_entry.id   AF-A0A837ZMV2-F1
#
_cell.length_a   1.000
_cell.length_b   1.000
_cell.length_c   1.000
_cell.angle_alpha   90.00
_cell.angle_beta   90.00
_cell.angle_gamma   90.00
#
_symmetry.space_group_name_H-M   'P 1'
#
loop_
_entity.id
_entity.type
_entity.pdbx_description
1 polymer ?
#
loop_
_entity_poly.entity_id
_entity_poly.type
_entity_poly.pdbx_seq_one_letter_code
_entity_poly.pdbx_strand_id
1 'polypeptide(L)'
;MQTTYDPELVIPEDVRVKEFTGDNSLSRKDLCQHPIPAGSLVWKYWGRLDVMYFGSGVLGPIAGAWPQMGRATAGSVLFSGDSSFGARAKIYKIRRQRSREYIYGSVYDAPEDAKKYGLKTRNMHKSVKGALQEGTFHALNAETFYFAHVTFFYYHLIIMIEQLYFGGSMPRAMKEQIFEESKEWYSIWGVDDSPQPDTYDDFERYLENIEHNHLVNSQVTQVMLDQFLERRLAPRWWPPVMKKFVWPWLVGRRQVVVSSYPPHVRELFNLEWTPEDEEILRRFMDMHRRCYAVLERLLPLKFFYLPIAVRGFEREGIDPRNITLESAQQALRENRARRAPRENTPIDETNGMLASS
;
A
#
# COMPACT_ATOMS: atom_id res chain seq x y z
N MET A 1 -7.18 12.65 -23.41
CA MET A 1 -8.66 12.71 -23.52
C MET A 1 -9.16 13.31 -22.22
N GLN A 2 -9.81 14.48 -22.20
CA GLN A 2 -10.48 14.95 -20.97
C GLN A 2 -11.73 14.07 -20.81
N THR A 3 -11.61 12.95 -20.10
CA THR A 3 -12.78 12.20 -19.66
C THR A 3 -13.58 13.14 -18.77
N THR A 4 -14.74 13.59 -19.25
CA THR A 4 -15.72 14.25 -18.41
C THR A 4 -16.04 13.26 -17.30
N TYR A 5 -15.56 13.57 -16.09
CA TYR A 5 -15.73 12.70 -14.96
C TYR A 5 -17.22 12.65 -14.62
N ASP A 6 -17.81 11.46 -14.67
CA ASP A 6 -19.22 11.24 -14.42
C ASP A 6 -19.35 10.30 -13.21
N PRO A 7 -19.80 10.82 -12.04
CA PRO A 7 -19.91 10.02 -10.84
C PRO A 7 -20.89 8.85 -10.99
N GLU A 8 -21.82 8.88 -11.94
CA GLU A 8 -22.76 7.78 -12.21
C GLU A 8 -22.09 6.66 -13.03
N LEU A 9 -21.10 6.98 -13.87
CA LEU A 9 -20.44 6.04 -14.78
C LEU A 9 -19.06 5.52 -14.31
N VAL A 10 -18.66 5.76 -13.05
CA VAL A 10 -17.33 5.29 -12.59
C VAL A 10 -17.11 3.78 -12.68
N ILE A 11 -18.17 2.96 -12.65
CA ILE A 11 -18.12 1.52 -12.93
C ILE A 11 -18.90 1.28 -14.22
N PRO A 12 -18.35 0.52 -15.19
CA PRO A 12 -19.05 0.18 -16.43
C PRO A 12 -20.41 -0.48 -16.18
N GLU A 13 -21.44 -0.10 -16.96
CA GLU A 13 -22.83 -0.56 -16.78
C GLU A 13 -23.05 -2.04 -17.09
N ASP A 14 -22.17 -2.64 -17.90
CA ASP A 14 -22.21 -4.04 -18.28
C ASP A 14 -21.62 -4.98 -17.22
N VAL A 15 -21.01 -4.44 -16.16
CA VAL A 15 -20.33 -5.23 -15.15
C VAL A 15 -21.18 -5.40 -13.90
N ARG A 16 -21.55 -6.66 -13.62
CA ARG A 16 -22.23 -7.01 -12.36
C ARG A 16 -21.24 -7.06 -11.20
N VAL A 17 -21.39 -6.12 -10.27
CA VAL A 17 -20.53 -6.03 -9.08
C VAL A 17 -21.12 -6.85 -7.93
N LYS A 18 -20.31 -7.72 -7.32
CA LYS A 18 -20.69 -8.43 -6.09
C LYS A 18 -20.91 -7.45 -4.95
N GLU A 19 -22.04 -7.57 -4.25
CA GLU A 19 -22.34 -6.73 -3.09
C GLU A 19 -21.40 -7.07 -1.92
N PHE A 20 -20.73 -6.04 -1.38
CA PHE A 20 -19.84 -6.14 -0.23
C PHE A 20 -20.24 -5.11 0.82
N THR A 21 -21.07 -5.54 1.76
CA THR A 21 -21.70 -4.70 2.78
C THR A 21 -21.22 -5.07 4.18
N GLY A 22 -21.64 -4.28 5.17
CA GLY A 22 -21.31 -4.50 6.57
C GLY A 22 -20.10 -3.71 7.06
N ASP A 23 -20.17 -3.28 8.32
CA ASP A 23 -19.01 -2.78 9.06
C ASP A 23 -18.40 -3.97 9.81
N ASN A 24 -17.33 -4.56 9.26
CA ASN A 24 -16.59 -5.67 9.88
C ASN A 24 -15.48 -5.16 10.83
N SER A 25 -15.67 -4.00 11.45
CA SER A 25 -14.82 -3.55 12.56
C SER A 25 -14.87 -4.53 13.73
N LEU A 26 -13.71 -4.98 14.19
CA LEU A 26 -13.63 -5.80 15.40
C LEU A 26 -14.01 -4.98 16.64
N SER A 27 -14.72 -5.62 17.56
CA SER A 27 -15.06 -5.05 18.86
C SER A 27 -13.81 -4.99 19.75
N ARG A 28 -13.83 -4.19 20.82
CA ARG A 28 -12.64 -4.01 21.67
C ARG A 28 -12.10 -5.31 22.27
N LYS A 29 -12.98 -6.26 22.59
CA LYS A 29 -12.61 -7.57 23.16
C LYS A 29 -11.99 -8.52 22.13
N ASP A 30 -12.25 -8.30 20.85
CA ASP A 30 -11.79 -9.14 19.74
C ASP A 30 -10.56 -8.53 19.05
N LEU A 31 -10.11 -7.33 19.48
CA LEU A 31 -8.92 -6.68 18.93
C LEU A 31 -7.66 -7.41 19.35
N CYS A 32 -7.00 -8.06 18.39
CA CYS A 32 -5.66 -8.60 18.55
C CYS A 32 -4.68 -7.80 17.67
N GLN A 33 -4.24 -6.63 18.14
CA GLN A 33 -3.38 -5.75 17.36
C GLN A 33 -1.89 -6.03 17.61
N HIS A 34 -1.15 -6.25 16.53
CA HIS A 34 0.20 -6.76 16.56
C HIS A 34 1.19 -5.86 15.81
N PRO A 35 1.91 -4.97 16.51
CA PRO A 35 2.92 -4.14 15.88
C PRO A 35 4.03 -4.97 15.23
N ILE A 36 4.37 -4.57 14.00
CA ILE A 36 5.42 -5.19 13.19
C ILE A 36 6.76 -5.02 13.92
N PRO A 37 7.59 -6.07 14.03
CA PRO A 37 8.89 -5.93 14.67
C PRO A 37 9.82 -5.04 13.84
N ALA A 38 10.62 -4.21 14.50
CA ALA A 38 11.46 -3.22 13.83
C ALA A 38 12.58 -3.81 12.94
N GLY A 39 12.94 -5.08 13.17
CA GLY A 39 13.88 -5.84 12.32
C GLY A 39 13.26 -6.51 11.09
N SER A 40 12.01 -6.18 10.75
CA SER A 40 11.27 -6.78 9.63
C SER A 40 11.70 -6.27 8.24
N LEU A 41 11.38 -7.02 7.19
CA LEU A 41 11.55 -6.56 5.81
C LEU A 41 10.58 -5.42 5.47
N VAL A 42 9.38 -5.40 6.04
CA VAL A 42 8.44 -4.28 5.92
C VAL A 42 9.08 -2.99 6.46
N TRP A 43 9.71 -3.02 7.64
CA TRP A 43 10.48 -1.88 8.15
C TRP A 43 11.65 -1.50 7.25
N LYS A 44 12.36 -2.48 6.68
CA LYS A 44 13.49 -2.21 5.78
C LYS A 44 13.09 -1.42 4.54
N TYR A 45 11.94 -1.72 3.93
CA TYR A 45 11.61 -1.22 2.59
C TYR A 45 10.44 -0.23 2.52
N TRP A 46 9.42 -0.34 3.38
CA TRP A 46 8.18 0.43 3.27
C TRP A 46 8.41 1.96 3.27
N GLY A 47 9.32 2.43 4.12
CA GLY A 47 9.60 3.84 4.34
C GLY A 47 10.60 4.45 3.36
N ARG A 48 11.08 3.67 2.38
CA ARG A 48 12.06 4.16 1.43
C ARG A 48 11.44 5.13 0.42
N LEU A 49 12.19 6.18 0.09
CA LEU A 49 11.73 7.25 -0.79
C LEU A 49 11.56 6.77 -2.24
N ASP A 50 12.39 5.84 -2.70
CA ASP A 50 12.28 5.22 -4.03
C ASP A 50 11.03 4.33 -4.12
N VAL A 51 10.83 3.42 -3.17
CA VAL A 51 9.64 2.56 -3.05
C VAL A 51 8.39 3.43 -2.99
N MET A 52 8.38 4.48 -2.17
CA MET A 52 7.26 5.41 -2.11
C MET A 52 7.03 6.13 -3.46
N TYR A 53 8.10 6.60 -4.11
CA TYR A 53 8.00 7.39 -5.34
C TYR A 53 7.41 6.58 -6.51
N PHE A 54 7.90 5.36 -6.71
CA PHE A 54 7.41 4.47 -7.76
C PHE A 54 6.09 3.81 -7.37
N GLY A 55 6.01 3.22 -6.17
CA GLY A 55 4.84 2.49 -5.70
C GLY A 55 3.60 3.36 -5.53
N SER A 56 3.75 4.66 -5.25
CA SER A 56 2.61 5.58 -5.20
C SER A 56 1.86 5.71 -6.52
N GLY A 57 2.53 5.45 -7.65
CA GLY A 57 1.90 5.43 -8.97
C GLY A 57 1.03 4.20 -9.20
N VAL A 58 1.29 3.10 -8.48
CA VAL A 58 0.60 1.81 -8.64
C VAL A 58 -0.67 1.73 -7.79
N LEU A 59 -0.62 2.32 -6.59
CA LEU A 59 -1.72 2.24 -5.60
C LEU A 59 -3.04 2.81 -6.11
N GLY A 60 -3.02 3.99 -6.71
CA GLY A 60 -4.24 4.69 -7.13
C GLY A 60 -5.04 3.89 -8.16
N PRO A 61 -4.42 3.48 -9.28
CA PRO A 61 -5.10 2.70 -10.30
C PRO A 61 -5.65 1.37 -9.78
N ILE A 62 -4.83 0.57 -9.10
CA ILE A 62 -5.26 -0.78 -8.66
C ILE A 62 -6.35 -0.73 -7.59
N ALA A 63 -6.27 0.24 -6.67
CA ALA A 63 -7.34 0.50 -5.70
C ALA A 63 -8.62 0.98 -6.39
N GLY A 64 -8.50 1.78 -7.45
CA GLY A 64 -9.64 2.22 -8.26
C GLY A 64 -10.31 1.07 -9.01
N ALA A 65 -9.55 0.04 -9.37
CA ALA A 65 -10.05 -1.09 -10.14
C ALA A 65 -10.94 -2.02 -9.30
N TRP A 66 -10.82 -1.98 -7.97
CA TRP A 66 -11.78 -2.62 -7.09
C TRP A 66 -13.09 -1.81 -7.05
N PRO A 67 -14.24 -2.35 -7.50
CA PRO A 67 -15.43 -1.54 -7.78
C PRO A 67 -15.91 -0.65 -6.63
N GLN A 68 -15.96 -1.20 -5.41
CA GLN A 68 -16.44 -0.52 -4.20
C GLN A 68 -15.46 0.59 -3.78
N MET A 69 -14.16 0.38 -3.96
CA MET A 69 -13.13 1.39 -3.67
C MET A 69 -13.11 2.48 -4.73
N GLY A 70 -13.31 2.12 -6.01
CA GLY A 70 -13.55 3.05 -7.10
C GLY A 70 -14.74 3.96 -6.79
N ARG A 71 -15.90 3.39 -6.44
CA ARG A 71 -17.10 4.16 -6.05
C ARG A 71 -16.91 5.00 -4.79
N ALA A 72 -16.28 4.46 -3.76
CA ALA A 72 -15.97 5.21 -2.54
C ALA A 72 -15.05 6.42 -2.80
N THR A 73 -14.06 6.24 -3.67
CA THR A 73 -13.09 7.28 -4.03
C THR A 73 -13.75 8.34 -4.90
N ALA A 74 -14.58 7.91 -5.83
CA ALA A 74 -15.38 8.74 -6.72
C ALA A 74 -16.35 9.67 -5.99
N GLY A 75 -16.99 9.18 -4.93
CA GLY A 75 -17.87 9.97 -4.08
C GLY A 75 -17.13 10.92 -3.13
N SER A 76 -15.80 10.89 -3.09
CA SER A 76 -15.01 11.74 -2.20
C SER A 76 -14.69 13.10 -2.82
N VAL A 77 -14.39 14.09 -1.97
CA VAL A 77 -14.03 15.49 -2.36
C VAL A 77 -12.87 15.58 -3.38
N LEU A 78 -12.14 14.50 -3.62
CA LEU A 78 -11.15 14.40 -4.68
C LEU A 78 -11.76 14.48 -6.09
N PHE A 79 -13.01 14.05 -6.22
CA PHE A 79 -13.74 13.89 -7.48
C PHE A 79 -15.11 14.59 -7.45
N SER A 80 -15.73 14.71 -6.29
CA SER A 80 -17.02 15.41 -6.10
C SER A 80 -16.84 16.71 -5.31
N GLY A 81 -17.02 17.87 -5.94
CA GLY A 81 -17.28 19.11 -5.19
C GLY A 81 -16.98 20.42 -5.92
N ASP A 82 -17.91 21.36 -5.83
CA ASP A 82 -17.84 22.78 -6.22
C ASP A 82 -16.86 23.63 -5.37
N SER A 83 -15.69 23.09 -5.06
CA SER A 83 -14.64 23.85 -4.37
C SER A 83 -13.62 24.37 -5.39
N SER A 84 -13.27 25.65 -5.28
CA SER A 84 -12.25 26.28 -6.12
C SER A 84 -10.92 25.52 -6.05
N PHE A 85 -10.09 25.61 -7.09
CA PHE A 85 -8.82 24.87 -7.21
C PHE A 85 -7.93 24.96 -5.95
N GLY A 86 -7.85 26.15 -5.34
CA GLY A 86 -7.08 26.36 -4.10
C GLY A 86 -7.66 25.64 -2.87
N ALA A 87 -8.99 25.57 -2.74
CA ALA A 87 -9.65 24.84 -1.67
C ALA A 87 -9.46 23.33 -1.82
N ARG A 88 -9.59 22.80 -3.05
CA ARG A 88 -9.28 21.39 -3.37
C ARG A 88 -7.83 21.04 -3.01
N ALA A 89 -6.87 21.88 -3.42
CA ALA A 89 -5.45 21.65 -3.12
C ALA A 89 -5.15 21.65 -1.61
N LYS A 90 -5.79 22.51 -0.82
CA LYS A 90 -5.63 22.55 0.64
C LYS A 90 -6.21 21.31 1.32
N ILE A 91 -7.44 20.93 0.98
CA ILE A 91 -8.10 19.71 1.49
C ILE A 91 -7.26 18.47 1.16
N TYR A 92 -6.78 18.40 -0.08
CA TYR A 92 -5.91 17.35 -0.58
C TYR A 92 -4.62 17.23 0.24
N LYS A 93 -3.91 18.34 0.46
CA LYS A 93 -2.67 18.37 1.24
C LYS A 93 -2.90 17.82 2.65
N ILE A 94 -3.94 18.29 3.33
CA ILE A 94 -4.25 17.89 4.71
C ILE A 94 -4.68 16.42 4.79
N ARG A 95 -5.53 15.94 3.87
CA ARG A 95 -5.96 14.52 3.84
C ARG A 95 -4.77 13.61 3.55
N ARG A 96 -3.92 13.97 2.59
CA ARG A 96 -2.72 13.21 2.24
C ARG A 96 -1.72 13.17 3.38
N GLN A 97 -1.49 14.30 4.05
CA GLN A 97 -0.61 14.34 5.20
C GLN A 97 -1.11 13.42 6.31
N ARG A 98 -2.38 13.53 6.71
CA ARG A 98 -2.98 12.64 7.73
C ARG A 98 -2.94 11.17 7.34
N SER A 99 -3.24 10.85 6.08
CA SER A 99 -3.20 9.46 5.59
C SER A 99 -1.78 8.90 5.67
N ARG A 100 -0.77 9.70 5.27
CA ARG A 100 0.64 9.31 5.39
C ARG A 100 1.06 9.15 6.85
N GLU A 101 0.68 10.07 7.73
CA GLU A 101 0.97 9.99 9.16
C GLU A 101 0.42 8.68 9.75
N TYR A 102 -0.84 8.32 9.46
CA TYR A 102 -1.43 7.11 10.05
C TYR A 102 -0.91 5.82 9.43
N ILE A 103 -0.78 5.77 8.10
CA ILE A 103 -0.33 4.56 7.39
C ILE A 103 1.13 4.27 7.73
N TYR A 104 2.02 5.25 7.65
CA TYR A 104 3.43 5.04 8.00
C TYR A 104 3.63 4.93 9.52
N GLY A 105 2.83 5.65 10.33
CA GLY A 105 2.86 5.55 11.79
C GLY A 105 2.45 4.17 12.29
N SER A 106 1.54 3.48 11.60
CA SER A 106 1.16 2.09 11.93
C SER A 106 2.32 1.09 11.81
N VAL A 107 3.38 1.45 11.07
CA VAL A 107 4.59 0.64 10.91
C VAL A 107 5.70 1.14 11.82
N TYR A 108 6.02 2.43 11.78
CA TYR A 108 7.26 2.98 12.34
C TYR A 108 7.14 3.61 13.73
N ASP A 109 5.96 4.07 14.15
CA ASP A 109 5.81 4.70 15.46
C ASP A 109 5.82 3.66 16.59
N ALA A 110 5.85 4.11 17.84
CA ALA A 110 5.87 3.22 18.99
C ALA A 110 4.64 2.28 18.99
N PRO A 111 4.76 1.05 19.52
CA PRO A 111 3.69 0.04 19.50
C PRO A 111 2.28 0.55 19.86
N GLU A 112 2.16 1.37 20.90
CA GLU A 112 0.86 1.91 21.35
C GLU A 112 0.31 2.99 20.41
N ASP A 113 1.18 3.82 19.84
CA ASP A 113 0.78 4.81 18.83
C ASP A 113 0.37 4.14 17.52
N ALA A 114 1.10 3.11 17.09
CA ALA A 114 0.77 2.31 15.91
C ALA A 114 -0.65 1.74 15.99
N LYS A 115 -1.00 1.10 17.13
CA LYS A 115 -2.36 0.60 17.42
C LYS A 115 -3.42 1.71 17.31
N LYS A 116 -3.13 2.88 17.90
CA LYS A 116 -4.03 4.05 17.86
C LYS A 116 -4.23 4.57 16.43
N TYR A 117 -3.18 4.61 15.61
CA TYR A 117 -3.31 5.00 14.20
C TYR A 117 -4.13 4.01 13.39
N GLY A 118 -4.01 2.71 13.68
CA GLY A 118 -4.86 1.68 13.10
C GLY A 118 -6.35 1.95 13.36
N LEU A 119 -6.72 2.14 14.63
CA LEU A 119 -8.10 2.45 15.01
C LEU A 119 -8.61 3.78 14.46
N LYS A 120 -7.76 4.81 14.37
CA LYS A 120 -8.09 6.08 13.72
C LYS A 120 -8.39 5.88 12.23
N THR A 121 -7.56 5.11 11.54
CA THR A 121 -7.73 4.79 10.12
C THR A 121 -9.04 4.05 9.90
N ARG A 122 -9.29 2.99 10.66
CA ARG A 122 -10.58 2.27 10.63
C ARG A 122 -11.77 3.19 10.87
N ASN A 123 -11.72 4.01 11.92
CA ASN A 123 -12.83 4.91 12.26
C ASN A 123 -13.10 5.96 11.17
N MET A 124 -12.08 6.40 10.41
CA MET A 124 -12.27 7.26 9.25
C MET A 124 -13.07 6.59 8.12
N HIS A 125 -13.05 5.26 8.02
CA HIS A 125 -13.75 4.51 6.98
C HIS A 125 -15.18 4.11 7.37
N LYS A 126 -15.59 4.28 8.65
CA LYS A 126 -16.95 3.94 9.11
C LYS A 126 -18.08 4.67 8.39
N SER A 127 -17.83 5.91 7.97
CA SER A 127 -18.83 6.70 7.24
C SER A 127 -18.76 6.48 5.72
N VAL A 128 -17.82 5.67 5.23
CA VAL A 128 -17.59 5.49 3.79
C VAL A 128 -18.40 4.29 3.32
N LYS A 129 -19.57 4.59 2.77
CA LYS A 129 -20.54 3.62 2.24
C LYS A 129 -21.39 4.27 1.16
N GLY A 130 -22.05 3.49 0.32
CA GLY A 130 -22.87 4.04 -0.75
C GLY A 130 -23.61 2.97 -1.54
N ALA A 131 -24.26 3.41 -2.62
CA ALA A 131 -24.94 2.53 -3.55
C ALA A 131 -24.01 2.08 -4.68
N LEU A 132 -24.28 0.89 -5.21
CA LEU A 132 -23.78 0.38 -6.49
C LEU A 132 -24.96 0.42 -7.50
N GLN A 133 -24.73 0.03 -8.76
CA GLN A 133 -25.82 -0.13 -9.74
C GLN A 133 -26.83 -1.18 -9.24
N GLU A 134 -26.33 -2.30 -8.74
CA GLU A 134 -27.09 -3.31 -8.03
C GLU A 134 -26.55 -3.43 -6.59
N GLY A 135 -27.35 -3.05 -5.59
CA GLY A 135 -26.99 -3.18 -4.18
C GLY A 135 -26.17 -2.02 -3.61
N THR A 136 -25.41 -2.30 -2.55
CA THR A 136 -24.70 -1.30 -1.74
C THR A 136 -23.27 -1.73 -1.42
N PHE A 137 -22.48 -0.82 -0.87
CA PHE A 137 -21.14 -1.16 -0.37
C PHE A 137 -20.83 -0.48 0.96
N HIS A 138 -19.89 -1.07 1.69
CA HIS A 138 -19.30 -0.47 2.89
C HIS A 138 -17.78 -0.61 2.86
N ALA A 139 -17.03 0.47 3.11
CA ALA A 139 -15.57 0.44 3.01
C ALA A 139 -14.89 -0.46 4.06
N LEU A 140 -15.54 -0.66 5.21
CA LEU A 140 -15.09 -1.61 6.24
C LEU A 140 -15.64 -3.03 6.06
N ASN A 141 -16.20 -3.35 4.88
CA ASN A 141 -16.42 -4.75 4.55
C ASN A 141 -15.06 -5.48 4.54
N ALA A 142 -14.99 -6.67 5.15
CA ALA A 142 -13.74 -7.39 5.36
C ALA A 142 -12.95 -7.60 4.06
N GLU A 143 -13.60 -8.08 3.00
CA GLU A 143 -12.99 -8.37 1.71
C GLU A 143 -12.43 -7.10 1.05
N THR A 144 -13.23 -6.04 1.03
CA THR A 144 -12.84 -4.74 0.46
C THR A 144 -11.66 -4.12 1.24
N PHE A 145 -11.69 -4.21 2.56
CA PHE A 145 -10.64 -3.64 3.40
C PHE A 145 -9.34 -4.45 3.32
N TYR A 146 -9.43 -5.78 3.22
CA TYR A 146 -8.27 -6.63 3.00
C TYR A 146 -7.63 -6.35 1.64
N PHE A 147 -8.41 -6.23 0.56
CA PHE A 147 -7.85 -5.86 -0.74
C PHE A 147 -7.15 -4.50 -0.71
N ALA A 148 -7.68 -3.51 0.03
CA ALA A 148 -6.98 -2.25 0.24
C ALA A 148 -5.58 -2.44 0.86
N HIS A 149 -5.44 -3.39 1.80
CA HIS A 149 -4.14 -3.77 2.37
C HIS A 149 -3.24 -4.50 1.37
N VAL A 150 -3.81 -5.36 0.50
CA VAL A 150 -3.09 -6.00 -0.61
C VAL A 150 -2.45 -4.96 -1.53
N THR A 151 -3.13 -3.84 -1.81
CA THR A 151 -2.51 -2.75 -2.56
C THR A 151 -1.22 -2.23 -1.92
N PHE A 152 -1.13 -2.21 -0.59
CA PHE A 152 0.06 -1.79 0.14
C PHE A 152 1.17 -2.84 0.14
N PHE A 153 0.93 -4.04 0.69
CA PHE A 153 2.04 -4.98 0.88
C PHE A 153 2.46 -5.69 -0.41
N TYR A 154 1.53 -5.92 -1.35
CA TYR A 154 1.86 -6.60 -2.60
C TYR A 154 2.28 -5.60 -3.68
N TYR A 155 1.35 -4.79 -4.18
CA TYR A 155 1.60 -3.92 -5.33
C TYR A 155 2.58 -2.78 -5.03
N HIS A 156 2.47 -2.14 -3.86
CA HIS A 156 3.38 -1.05 -3.50
C HIS A 156 4.70 -1.54 -2.92
N LEU A 157 4.71 -2.64 -2.16
CA LEU A 157 5.91 -3.09 -1.47
C LEU A 157 6.62 -4.23 -2.22
N ILE A 158 6.04 -5.44 -2.26
CA ILE A 158 6.67 -6.62 -2.89
C ILE A 158 7.09 -6.33 -4.34
N ILE A 159 6.18 -5.84 -5.18
CA ILE A 159 6.45 -5.61 -6.60
C ILE A 159 7.52 -4.52 -6.78
N MET A 160 7.47 -3.43 -6.01
CA MET A 160 8.51 -2.39 -6.10
C MET A 160 9.87 -2.88 -5.65
N ILE A 161 9.93 -3.68 -4.57
CA ILE A 161 11.20 -4.23 -4.11
C ILE A 161 11.78 -5.16 -5.18
N GLU A 162 10.95 -6.05 -5.72
CA GLU A 162 11.34 -7.01 -6.75
C GLU A 162 11.92 -6.32 -7.98
N GLN A 163 11.27 -5.27 -8.49
CA GLN A 163 11.76 -4.51 -9.63
C GLN A 163 13.06 -3.74 -9.30
N LEU A 164 13.05 -2.95 -8.23
CA LEU A 164 14.12 -2.00 -7.92
C LEU A 164 15.41 -2.68 -7.45
N TYR A 165 15.31 -3.77 -6.68
CA TYR A 165 16.46 -4.38 -6.01
C TYR A 165 16.82 -5.77 -6.56
N PHE A 166 15.85 -6.49 -7.13
CA PHE A 166 16.05 -7.87 -7.59
C PHE A 166 15.93 -8.04 -9.10
N GLY A 167 15.76 -6.95 -9.86
CA GLY A 167 15.68 -7.00 -11.31
C GLY A 167 14.51 -7.83 -11.83
N GLY A 168 13.41 -7.88 -11.08
CA GLY A 168 12.21 -8.63 -11.43
C GLY A 168 12.19 -10.07 -10.92
N SER A 169 13.20 -10.53 -10.16
CA SER A 169 13.25 -11.89 -9.63
C SER A 169 13.66 -11.90 -8.16
N MET A 170 12.71 -11.54 -7.29
CA MET A 170 12.93 -11.59 -5.83
C MET A 170 12.76 -13.02 -5.31
N PRO A 171 13.65 -13.52 -4.42
CA PRO A 171 13.52 -14.85 -3.85
C PRO A 171 12.14 -15.08 -3.21
N ARG A 172 11.55 -16.25 -3.45
CA ARG A 172 10.23 -16.65 -2.92
C ARG A 172 10.12 -16.42 -1.40
N ALA A 173 11.13 -16.84 -0.65
CA ALA A 173 11.18 -16.70 0.80
C ALA A 173 11.12 -15.24 1.30
N MET A 174 11.60 -14.27 0.50
CA MET A 174 11.45 -12.84 0.82
C MET A 174 9.98 -12.39 0.67
N LYS A 175 9.29 -12.87 -0.38
CA LYS A 175 7.87 -12.57 -0.60
C LYS A 175 7.02 -13.17 0.52
N GLU A 176 7.26 -14.42 0.86
CA GLU A 176 6.61 -15.13 1.97
C GLU A 176 6.84 -14.42 3.31
N GLN A 177 8.07 -13.98 3.59
CA GLN A 177 8.37 -13.25 4.82
C GLN A 177 7.65 -11.90 4.87
N ILE A 178 7.62 -11.13 3.77
CA ILE A 178 6.88 -9.86 3.73
C ILE A 178 5.38 -10.12 3.88
N PHE A 179 4.85 -11.19 3.30
CA PHE A 179 3.45 -11.59 3.47
C PHE A 179 3.13 -11.90 4.93
N GLU A 180 3.94 -12.70 5.62
CA GLU A 180 3.76 -13.00 7.05
C GLU A 180 3.85 -11.76 7.93
N GLU A 181 4.78 -10.83 7.65
CA GLU A 181 4.87 -9.54 8.32
C GLU A 181 3.66 -8.64 8.01
N SER A 182 3.08 -8.76 6.82
CA SER A 182 1.89 -8.00 6.44
C SER A 182 0.64 -8.41 7.24
N LYS A 183 0.59 -9.64 7.79
CA LYS A 183 -0.48 -10.09 8.67
C LYS A 183 -0.46 -9.35 10.00
N GLU A 184 0.72 -9.22 10.58
CA GLU A 184 0.97 -8.38 11.77
C GLU A 184 0.50 -6.96 11.49
N TRP A 185 0.89 -6.41 10.34
CA TRP A 185 0.45 -5.09 9.93
C TRP A 185 -1.08 -4.98 9.79
N TYR A 186 -1.72 -5.96 9.16
CA TYR A 186 -3.17 -5.95 8.94
C TYR A 186 -3.94 -5.92 10.27
N SER A 187 -3.46 -6.68 11.25
CA SER A 187 -4.07 -6.73 12.58
C SER A 187 -4.16 -5.35 13.26
N ILE A 188 -3.25 -4.42 12.94
CA ILE A 188 -3.27 -3.04 13.47
C ILE A 188 -4.56 -2.33 13.08
N TRP A 189 -5.17 -2.65 11.93
CA TRP A 189 -6.38 -1.98 11.48
C TRP A 189 -7.60 -2.30 12.34
N GLY A 190 -7.62 -3.46 13.03
CA GLY A 190 -8.74 -3.86 13.87
C GLY A 190 -10.04 -4.09 13.08
N VAL A 191 -9.90 -4.69 11.90
CA VAL A 191 -10.96 -5.13 10.99
C VAL A 191 -10.82 -6.64 10.85
N ASP A 192 -11.94 -7.32 10.64
CA ASP A 192 -11.99 -8.76 10.39
C ASP A 192 -10.96 -9.19 9.32
N ASP A 193 -10.21 -10.23 9.67
CA ASP A 193 -9.11 -10.80 8.88
C ASP A 193 -9.48 -12.15 8.25
N SER A 194 -10.74 -12.57 8.28
CA SER A 194 -11.18 -13.80 7.62
C SER A 194 -10.89 -13.89 6.11
N PRO A 195 -10.80 -12.78 5.33
CA PRO A 195 -10.37 -12.85 3.93
C PRO A 195 -8.86 -13.04 3.75
N GLN A 196 -8.07 -12.85 4.81
CA GLN A 196 -6.62 -12.96 4.74
C GLN A 196 -6.21 -14.43 4.53
N PRO A 197 -5.46 -14.76 3.47
CA PRO A 197 -5.03 -16.12 3.21
C PRO A 197 -4.03 -16.65 4.26
N ASP A 198 -4.03 -17.96 4.47
CA ASP A 198 -3.17 -18.61 5.46
C ASP A 198 -1.71 -18.72 4.99
N THR A 199 -1.49 -19.01 3.71
CA THR A 199 -0.15 -19.11 3.13
C THR A 199 0.04 -18.15 1.96
N TYR A 200 1.30 -17.93 1.57
CA TYR A 200 1.57 -17.10 0.40
C TYR A 200 1.09 -17.75 -0.91
N ASP A 201 1.05 -19.09 -0.98
CA ASP A 201 0.45 -19.82 -2.10
C ASP A 201 -1.07 -19.59 -2.18
N ASP A 202 -1.76 -19.59 -1.04
CA ASP A 202 -3.18 -19.22 -0.98
C ASP A 202 -3.39 -17.76 -1.41
N PHE A 203 -2.47 -16.88 -1.01
CA PHE A 203 -2.50 -15.48 -1.41
C PHE A 203 -2.34 -15.28 -2.92
N GLU A 204 -1.46 -16.03 -3.58
CA GLU A 204 -1.35 -15.94 -5.04
C GLU A 204 -2.63 -16.42 -5.75
N ARG A 205 -3.26 -17.50 -5.28
CA ARG A 205 -4.56 -17.93 -5.80
C ARG A 205 -5.67 -16.90 -5.56
N TYR A 206 -5.69 -16.32 -4.37
CA TYR A 206 -6.59 -15.24 -4.00
C TYR A 206 -6.43 -14.03 -4.95
N LEU A 207 -5.18 -13.63 -5.19
CA LEU A 207 -4.85 -12.49 -6.04
C LEU A 207 -5.22 -12.77 -7.50
N GLU A 208 -4.85 -13.94 -8.04
CA GLU A 208 -5.19 -14.34 -9.41
C GLU A 208 -6.71 -14.30 -9.63
N ASN A 209 -7.49 -14.82 -8.67
CA ASN A 209 -8.95 -14.74 -8.73
C ASN A 209 -9.44 -13.29 -8.76
N ILE A 210 -8.88 -12.40 -7.92
CA ILE A 210 -9.29 -10.99 -7.90
C ILE A 210 -8.96 -10.29 -9.21
N GLU A 211 -7.73 -10.45 -9.69
CA GLU A 211 -7.26 -9.78 -10.89
C GLU A 211 -8.06 -10.20 -12.13
N HIS A 212 -8.45 -11.47 -12.23
CA HIS A 212 -9.23 -11.99 -13.35
C HIS A 212 -10.75 -11.78 -13.23
N ASN A 213 -11.33 -11.83 -12.02
CA ASN A 213 -12.78 -11.94 -11.84
C ASN A 213 -13.43 -10.75 -11.11
N HIS A 214 -12.66 -9.89 -10.44
CA HIS A 214 -13.20 -8.83 -9.58
C HIS A 214 -12.77 -7.42 -9.95
N LEU A 215 -11.58 -7.27 -10.55
CA LEU A 215 -11.11 -5.96 -11.00
C LEU A 215 -11.88 -5.50 -12.23
N VAL A 216 -12.18 -4.21 -12.27
CA VAL A 216 -12.88 -3.56 -13.38
C VAL A 216 -12.11 -2.32 -13.82
N ASN A 217 -12.24 -1.97 -15.10
CA ASN A 217 -11.66 -0.76 -15.61
C ASN A 217 -12.52 0.47 -15.26
N SER A 218 -12.40 0.93 -14.01
CA SER A 218 -13.19 2.06 -13.51
C SER A 218 -12.69 3.42 -14.01
N GLN A 219 -13.56 4.44 -14.02
CA GLN A 219 -13.16 5.81 -14.37
C GLN A 219 -12.09 6.36 -13.41
N VAL A 220 -12.13 5.97 -12.12
CA VAL A 220 -11.09 6.34 -11.14
C VAL A 220 -9.74 5.75 -11.55
N THR A 221 -9.72 4.51 -12.01
CA THR A 221 -8.51 3.84 -12.52
C THR A 221 -7.95 4.61 -13.71
N GLN A 222 -8.79 4.91 -14.70
CA GLN A 222 -8.40 5.64 -15.90
C GLN A 222 -7.84 7.03 -15.58
N VAL A 223 -8.52 7.83 -14.75
CA VAL A 223 -8.03 9.16 -14.33
C VAL A 223 -6.68 9.07 -13.61
N MET A 224 -6.45 8.04 -12.80
CA MET A 224 -5.16 7.84 -12.12
C MET A 224 -4.06 7.39 -13.09
N LEU A 225 -4.41 6.63 -14.13
CA LEU A 225 -3.52 6.14 -15.18
C LEU A 225 -3.21 7.15 -16.28
N ASP A 226 -4.04 8.19 -16.47
CA ASP A 226 -3.84 9.22 -17.52
C ASP A 226 -2.41 9.77 -17.57
N GLN A 227 -1.77 9.91 -16.42
CA GLN A 227 -0.39 10.40 -16.32
C GLN A 227 0.68 9.43 -16.91
N PHE A 228 0.30 8.18 -17.15
CA PHE A 228 1.14 7.07 -17.61
C PHE A 228 0.75 6.53 -18.99
N LEU A 229 -0.39 6.94 -19.57
CA LEU A 229 -0.83 6.46 -20.89
C LEU A 229 0.18 6.88 -21.98
N GLU A 230 0.50 8.17 -22.04
CA GLU A 230 1.38 8.69 -23.08
C GLU A 230 2.87 8.60 -22.70
N ARG A 231 3.69 8.19 -23.68
CA ARG A 231 5.13 8.37 -23.62
C ARG A 231 5.45 9.86 -23.67
N ARG A 232 5.77 10.43 -22.51
CA ARG A 232 6.18 11.84 -22.45
C ARG A 232 7.51 12.01 -23.17
N LEU A 233 7.68 13.13 -23.87
CA LEU A 233 8.98 13.59 -24.38
C LEU A 233 9.57 14.63 -23.43
N ALA A 234 10.90 14.70 -23.36
CA ALA A 234 11.57 15.68 -22.51
C ALA A 234 11.18 17.09 -22.96
N PRO A 235 10.73 17.99 -22.06
CA PRO A 235 10.37 19.34 -22.44
C PRO A 235 11.53 20.01 -23.19
N ARG A 236 11.26 20.59 -24.37
CA ARG A 236 12.32 21.16 -25.24
C ARG A 236 13.13 22.23 -24.51
N TRP A 237 12.47 23.00 -23.63
CA TRP A 237 13.04 24.08 -22.82
C TRP A 237 13.87 23.61 -21.60
N TRP A 238 13.96 22.31 -21.30
CA TRP A 238 14.83 21.82 -20.22
C TRP A 238 16.32 21.98 -20.57
N PRO A 239 17.16 22.49 -19.64
CA PRO A 239 18.61 22.50 -19.77
C PRO A 239 19.15 21.07 -20.00
N PRO A 240 20.28 20.91 -20.73
CA PRO A 240 20.86 19.60 -21.04
C PRO A 240 21.13 18.74 -19.81
N VAL A 241 21.56 19.36 -18.70
CA VAL A 241 21.81 18.67 -17.43
C VAL A 241 20.51 18.04 -16.87
N MET A 242 19.39 18.78 -16.88
CA MET A 242 18.10 18.23 -16.43
C MET A 242 17.62 17.10 -17.34
N LYS A 243 17.79 17.24 -18.66
CA LYS A 243 17.49 16.17 -19.62
C LYS A 243 18.35 14.92 -19.40
N LYS A 244 19.59 15.07 -18.92
CA LYS A 244 20.48 13.93 -18.64
C LYS A 244 20.15 13.24 -17.31
N PHE A 245 19.85 14.01 -16.26
CA PHE A 245 19.76 13.46 -14.90
C PHE A 245 18.34 13.31 -14.36
N VAL A 246 17.39 14.17 -14.73
CA VAL A 246 16.01 14.14 -14.20
C VAL A 246 15.10 13.34 -15.13
N TRP A 247 15.26 13.52 -16.43
CA TRP A 247 14.41 12.88 -17.43
C TRP A 247 14.36 11.34 -17.35
N PRO A 248 15.49 10.62 -17.16
CA PRO A 248 15.44 9.16 -17.03
C PRO A 248 14.55 8.69 -15.87
N TRP A 249 14.47 9.45 -14.78
CA TRP A 249 13.60 9.11 -13.64
C TRP A 249 12.12 9.31 -13.94
N LEU A 250 11.76 10.35 -14.71
CA LEU A 250 10.37 10.56 -15.11
C LEU A 250 9.90 9.51 -16.11
N VAL A 251 10.73 9.17 -17.10
CA VAL A 251 10.44 8.11 -18.08
C VAL A 251 10.41 6.75 -17.37
N GLY A 252 11.44 6.48 -16.57
CA GLY A 252 11.55 5.27 -15.77
C GLY A 252 10.31 5.06 -14.90
N ARG A 253 9.79 6.12 -14.26
CA ARG A 253 8.58 6.03 -13.42
C ARG A 253 7.39 5.43 -14.14
N ARG A 254 7.10 5.85 -15.38
CA ARG A 254 6.02 5.22 -16.16
C ARG A 254 6.29 3.72 -16.31
N GLN A 255 7.51 3.36 -16.72
CA GLN A 255 7.84 1.96 -16.97
C GLN A 255 7.73 1.11 -15.70
N VAL A 256 8.24 1.59 -14.57
CA VAL A 256 8.10 0.90 -13.29
C VAL A 256 6.63 0.67 -12.97
N VAL A 257 5.81 1.73 -13.02
CA VAL A 257 4.39 1.65 -12.65
C VAL A 257 3.64 0.67 -13.55
N VAL A 258 3.76 0.82 -14.89
CA VAL A 258 3.05 -0.05 -15.84
C VAL A 258 3.52 -1.50 -15.75
N SER A 259 4.83 -1.73 -15.57
CA SER A 259 5.38 -3.09 -15.40
C SER A 259 4.94 -3.80 -14.11
N SER A 260 4.42 -3.05 -13.14
CA SER A 260 3.93 -3.59 -11.86
C SER A 260 2.69 -4.47 -12.02
N TYR A 261 1.98 -4.33 -13.14
CA TYR A 261 0.74 -5.05 -13.38
C TYR A 261 1.01 -6.27 -14.26
N PRO A 262 0.44 -7.45 -13.93
CA PRO A 262 0.51 -8.60 -14.82
C PRO A 262 -0.17 -8.29 -16.17
N PRO A 263 0.15 -9.04 -17.24
CA PRO A 263 -0.35 -8.77 -18.59
C PRO A 263 -1.88 -8.58 -18.68
N HIS A 264 -2.65 -9.43 -18.00
CA HIS A 264 -4.12 -9.36 -18.04
C HIS A 264 -4.67 -8.11 -17.33
N VAL A 265 -4.04 -7.62 -16.26
CA VAL A 265 -4.42 -6.36 -15.61
C VAL A 265 -4.04 -5.15 -16.48
N ARG A 266 -2.91 -5.22 -17.20
CA ARG A 266 -2.55 -4.17 -18.17
C ARG A 266 -3.56 -4.09 -19.31
N GLU A 267 -3.99 -5.24 -19.83
CA GLU A 267 -5.04 -5.33 -20.84
C GLU A 267 -6.36 -4.74 -20.31
N LEU A 268 -6.80 -5.14 -19.11
CA LEU A 268 -7.97 -4.56 -18.44
C LEU A 268 -7.88 -3.03 -18.37
N PHE A 269 -6.69 -2.49 -18.07
CA PHE A 269 -6.46 -1.06 -17.94
C PHE A 269 -6.24 -0.33 -19.27
N ASN A 270 -6.24 -1.02 -20.40
CA ASN A 270 -5.88 -0.50 -21.72
C ASN A 270 -4.47 0.10 -21.75
N LEU A 271 -3.51 -0.52 -21.04
CA LEU A 271 -2.12 -0.10 -20.99
C LEU A 271 -1.31 -0.83 -22.06
N GLU A 272 -0.76 -0.07 -23.00
CA GLU A 272 0.19 -0.59 -23.98
C GLU A 272 1.55 -0.86 -23.33
N TRP A 273 2.08 -2.06 -23.57
CA TRP A 273 3.42 -2.47 -23.19
C TRP A 273 4.15 -3.10 -24.36
N THR A 274 5.24 -2.46 -24.77
CA THR A 274 6.04 -2.85 -25.95
C THR A 274 7.41 -3.39 -25.54
N PRO A 275 8.12 -4.12 -26.42
CA PRO A 275 9.50 -4.54 -26.19
C PRO A 275 10.45 -3.36 -25.88
N GLU A 276 10.20 -2.18 -26.46
CA GLU A 276 10.98 -0.98 -26.14
C GLU A 276 10.77 -0.51 -24.70
N ASP A 277 9.55 -0.64 -24.16
CA ASP A 277 9.28 -0.29 -22.76
C ASP A 277 10.04 -1.21 -21.81
N GLU A 278 10.13 -2.50 -22.13
CA GLU A 278 10.89 -3.49 -21.37
C GLU A 278 12.39 -3.19 -21.38
N GLU A 279 12.95 -2.83 -22.53
CA GLU A 279 14.37 -2.45 -22.62
C GLU A 279 14.66 -1.14 -21.87
N ILE A 280 13.75 -0.16 -21.91
CA ILE A 280 13.86 1.08 -21.11
C ILE A 280 13.81 0.75 -19.62
N LEU A 281 12.87 -0.10 -19.19
CA LEU A 281 12.76 -0.54 -17.81
C LEU A 281 14.05 -1.21 -17.36
N ARG A 282 14.56 -2.19 -18.12
CA ARG A 282 15.77 -2.93 -17.81
C ARG A 282 16.98 -2.00 -17.63
N ARG A 283 17.19 -1.08 -18.59
CA ARG A 283 18.27 -0.07 -18.51
C ARG A 283 18.11 0.86 -17.31
N PHE A 284 16.88 1.31 -17.05
CA PHE A 284 16.59 2.17 -15.92
C PHE A 284 16.86 1.44 -14.58
N MET A 285 16.49 0.18 -14.47
CA MET A 285 16.72 -0.65 -13.28
C MET A 285 18.20 -0.94 -13.06
N ASP A 286 18.95 -1.23 -14.12
CA ASP A 286 20.41 -1.37 -14.05
C ASP A 286 21.09 -0.09 -13.57
N MET A 287 20.68 1.05 -14.12
CA MET A 287 21.14 2.36 -13.68
C MET A 287 20.78 2.62 -12.21
N HIS A 288 19.52 2.38 -11.83
CA HIS A 288 19.01 2.57 -10.48
C HIS A 288 19.86 1.79 -9.45
N ARG A 289 20.04 0.48 -9.66
CA ARG A 289 20.83 -0.38 -8.77
C ARG A 289 22.29 0.09 -8.65
N ARG A 290 22.94 0.44 -9.76
CA ARG A 290 24.32 0.93 -9.75
C ARG A 290 24.45 2.25 -8.97
N CYS A 291 23.53 3.19 -9.23
CA CYS A 291 23.50 4.46 -8.51
C CYS A 291 23.28 4.25 -7.01
N TYR A 292 22.27 3.46 -6.63
CA TYR A 292 21.93 3.22 -5.23
C TYR A 292 23.01 2.44 -4.49
N ALA A 293 23.67 1.47 -5.13
CA ALA A 293 24.80 0.75 -4.52
C ALA A 293 25.98 1.66 -4.16
N VAL A 294 26.15 2.79 -4.86
CA VAL A 294 27.15 3.81 -4.51
C VAL A 294 26.60 4.77 -3.47
N LEU A 295 25.40 5.32 -3.70
CA LEU A 295 24.81 6.34 -2.82
C LEU A 295 24.57 5.80 -1.41
N GLU A 296 24.09 4.57 -1.25
CA GLU A 296 23.83 3.99 0.07
C GLU A 296 25.08 3.81 0.91
N ARG A 297 26.25 3.64 0.28
CA ARG A 297 27.54 3.54 0.98
C ARG A 297 28.05 4.90 1.44
N LEU A 298 27.68 5.98 0.73
CA LEU A 298 28.25 7.32 0.94
C LEU A 298 27.34 8.24 1.75
N LEU A 299 26.02 8.08 1.63
CA LEU A 299 25.05 9.01 2.20
C LEU A 299 24.36 8.44 3.45
N PRO A 300 24.00 9.29 4.43
CA PRO A 300 23.17 8.89 5.58
C PRO A 300 21.75 8.42 5.20
N LEU A 301 21.13 7.65 6.09
CA LEU A 301 19.78 7.08 5.90
C LEU A 301 18.69 8.11 5.57
N LYS A 302 18.79 9.33 6.10
CA LYS A 302 17.82 10.42 5.85
C LYS A 302 17.64 10.82 4.39
N PHE A 303 18.57 10.44 3.51
CA PHE A 303 18.45 10.68 2.07
C PHE A 303 17.71 9.57 1.33
N PHE A 304 17.47 8.42 1.96
CA PHE A 304 16.81 7.26 1.37
C PHE A 304 15.45 6.95 2.00
N TYR A 305 15.21 7.43 3.22
CA TYR A 305 14.03 7.10 4.00
C TYR A 305 13.19 8.32 4.37
N LEU A 306 11.89 8.10 4.53
CA LEU A 306 10.98 9.06 5.11
C LEU A 306 11.41 9.42 6.54
N PRO A 307 11.20 10.68 7.00
CA PRO A 307 11.60 11.10 8.34
C PRO A 307 11.01 10.24 9.47
N ILE A 308 9.80 9.70 9.28
CA ILE A 308 9.16 8.81 10.27
C ILE A 308 9.88 7.46 10.38
N ALA A 309 10.38 6.91 9.27
CA ALA A 309 11.15 5.68 9.27
C ALA A 309 12.52 5.89 9.91
N VAL A 310 13.20 7.00 9.59
CA VAL A 310 14.48 7.37 10.23
C VAL A 310 14.34 7.47 11.74
N ARG A 311 13.31 8.18 12.24
CA ARG A 311 13.04 8.27 13.68
C ARG A 311 12.72 6.91 14.29
N GLY A 312 12.00 6.05 13.57
CA GLY A 312 11.75 4.67 13.99
C GLY A 312 13.05 3.88 14.17
N PHE A 313 13.93 3.91 13.17
CA PHE A 313 15.24 3.25 13.23
C PHE A 313 16.11 3.78 14.37
N GLU A 314 16.17 5.10 14.55
CA GLU A 314 16.90 5.73 15.66
C GLU A 314 16.34 5.34 17.03
N ARG A 315 15.02 5.27 17.18
CA ARG A 315 14.35 4.87 18.43
C ARG A 315 14.68 3.42 18.80
N GLU A 316 14.67 2.52 17.82
CA GLU A 316 14.90 1.08 18.05
C GLU A 316 16.39 0.70 18.00
N GLY A 317 17.28 1.63 17.62
CA GLY A 317 18.72 1.38 17.48
C GLY A 317 19.07 0.44 16.34
N ILE A 318 18.28 0.41 15.26
CA ILE A 318 18.43 -0.52 14.14
C ILE A 318 18.94 0.22 12.90
N ASP A 319 19.96 -0.33 12.23
CA ASP A 319 20.32 0.09 10.87
C ASP A 319 19.60 -0.82 9.86
N PRO A 320 18.69 -0.28 9.01
CA PRO A 320 17.96 -1.07 8.03
C PRO A 320 18.85 -1.78 7.00
N ARG A 321 20.10 -1.33 6.82
CA ARG A 321 21.08 -1.96 5.93
C ARG A 321 21.49 -3.35 6.41
N ASN A 322 21.42 -3.59 7.72
CA ASN A 322 21.81 -4.86 8.35
C ASN A 322 20.65 -5.86 8.43
N ILE A 323 19.42 -5.44 8.09
CA ILE A 323 18.27 -6.35 8.05
C ILE A 323 18.42 -7.31 6.88
N THR A 324 18.55 -8.59 7.18
CA THR A 324 18.57 -9.73 6.25
C THR A 324 17.26 -10.50 6.32
N LEU A 325 17.05 -11.46 5.41
CA LEU A 325 15.90 -12.35 5.47
C LEU A 325 15.90 -13.15 6.78
N GLU A 326 17.06 -13.68 7.16
CA GLU A 326 17.24 -14.50 8.36
C GLU A 326 16.95 -13.70 9.63
N SER A 327 17.47 -12.47 9.72
CA SER A 327 17.19 -11.60 10.87
C SER A 327 15.73 -11.17 10.94
N ALA A 328 15.08 -10.93 9.80
CA ALA A 328 13.67 -10.57 9.75
C ALA A 328 12.75 -11.72 10.18
N GLN A 329 13.03 -12.94 9.70
CA GLN A 329 12.36 -14.15 10.14
C GLN A 329 12.53 -14.38 11.65
N GLN A 330 13.75 -14.18 12.17
CA GLN A 330 14.01 -14.29 13.61
C GLN A 330 13.24 -13.25 14.40
N ALA A 331 13.25 -11.99 13.97
CA ALA A 331 12.53 -10.90 14.62
C ALA A 331 11.02 -11.18 14.67
N LEU A 332 10.43 -11.72 13.60
CA LEU A 332 9.02 -12.11 13.57
C LEU A 332 8.73 -13.27 14.53
N ARG A 333 9.55 -14.32 14.53
CA ARG A 333 9.40 -15.46 15.46
C ARG A 333 9.45 -15.02 16.92
N GLU A 334 10.43 -14.20 17.29
CA GLU A 334 10.55 -13.66 18.65
C GLU A 334 9.35 -12.78 19.02
N ASN A 335 8.87 -11.96 18.08
CA ASN A 335 7.71 -11.12 18.30
C ASN A 335 6.44 -11.94 18.60
N ARG A 336 6.21 -13.02 17.84
CA ARG A 336 5.11 -13.96 18.07
C ARG A 336 5.29 -14.74 19.39
N ALA A 337 6.50 -15.22 19.68
CA ALA A 337 6.81 -15.96 20.91
C ALA A 337 6.60 -15.13 22.18
N ARG A 338 6.90 -13.82 22.17
CA ARG A 338 6.64 -12.92 23.31
C ARG A 338 5.15 -12.75 23.63
N ARG A 339 4.24 -13.11 22.71
CA ARG A 339 2.79 -12.95 22.87
C ARG A 339 2.07 -14.21 23.32
N ALA A 340 2.53 -15.39 22.89
CA ALA A 340 1.92 -16.66 23.25
C ALA A 340 1.66 -16.86 24.78
N PRO A 341 2.49 -16.30 25.71
CA PRO A 341 2.17 -16.34 27.14
C PRO A 341 1.07 -15.36 27.57
N ARG A 342 0.94 -14.21 26.89
CA ARG A 342 -0.02 -13.14 27.22
C ARG A 342 -1.44 -13.45 26.74
N GLU A 343 -1.58 -14.22 25.67
CA GLU A 343 -2.89 -14.65 25.14
C GLU A 343 -3.47 -15.85 25.92
N ASN A 344 -2.62 -16.65 26.58
CA ASN A 344 -3.02 -17.84 27.34
C ASN A 344 -3.21 -17.60 28.85
N THR A 345 -3.11 -16.37 29.34
CA THR A 345 -3.39 -16.05 30.75
C THR A 345 -4.87 -15.69 30.88
N PRO A 346 -5.70 -16.45 31.63
CA PRO A 346 -7.07 -16.05 31.90
C PRO A 346 -7.06 -14.69 32.61
N ILE A 347 -7.94 -13.79 32.18
CA ILE A 347 -8.24 -12.56 32.92
C ILE A 347 -8.97 -13.00 34.19
N ASP A 348 -8.22 -13.36 35.23
CA ASP A 348 -8.79 -13.64 36.54
C ASP A 348 -8.92 -12.32 37.32
N GLU A 349 -10.08 -12.16 37.91
CA GLU A 349 -10.59 -10.95 38.52
C GLU A 349 -9.80 -10.60 39.78
N THR A 350 -8.81 -9.71 39.67
CA THR A 350 -8.36 -8.94 40.83
C THR A 350 -9.39 -7.84 41.13
N ASN A 351 -10.53 -8.23 41.68
CA ASN A 351 -11.49 -7.35 42.36
C ASN A 351 -12.21 -8.15 43.45
N GLY A 352 -11.61 -8.24 44.63
CA GLY A 352 -12.25 -8.93 45.74
C GLY A 352 -11.40 -9.07 46.99
N MET A 353 -10.90 -7.97 47.55
CA MET A 353 -10.61 -7.93 49.00
C MET A 353 -10.50 -6.50 49.51
N LEU A 354 -11.65 -5.92 49.80
CA LEU A 354 -11.81 -4.83 50.76
C LEU A 354 -13.01 -5.17 51.65
N ALA A 355 -12.74 -5.85 52.76
CA ALA A 355 -13.58 -5.84 53.96
C ALA A 355 -12.88 -6.57 55.11
N SER A 356 -12.09 -5.86 55.91
CA SER A 356 -12.01 -6.06 57.37
C SER A 356 -11.06 -5.05 58.01
N SER A 357 -11.60 -3.93 58.50
CA SER A 357 -11.35 -3.32 59.82
C SER A 357 -12.13 -2.02 59.94
#